data_AF-A0A8D2PVW3-F1
#
_entry.id   AF-A0A8D2PVW3-F1
#
_cell.length_a   1.000
_cell.length_b   1.000
_cell.length_c   1.000
_cell.angle_alpha   90.00
_cell.angle_beta   90.00
_cell.angle_gamma   90.00
#
_symmetry.space_group_name_H-M   'P 1'
#
loop_
_entity.id
_entity.type
_entity.pdbx_description
1 polymer ?
#
loop_
_entity_poly.entity_id
_entity_poly.type
_entity_poly.pdbx_seq_one_letter_code
_entity_poly.pdbx_strand_id
1 'polypeptide(L)'
;MMANAATMRILIKGGKVVNDDCTLEADVYIENGIIQQVGRELMIPGGAKVIDATGKLVIPGGIDTSTHFHQTFMNATCVDDFYHGTKVKAEME
;
A
#
# COMPACT_ATOMS: atom_id res chain seq x y z
N MET A 1 -8.77 -29.15 1.74
CA MET A 1 -8.37 -28.38 0.54
C MET A 1 -8.82 -26.95 0.76
N MET A 2 -7.91 -26.06 1.20
CA MET A 2 -8.25 -24.65 1.35
C MET A 2 -8.43 -24.05 -0.04
N ALA A 3 -9.53 -23.34 -0.25
CA ALA A 3 -9.85 -22.69 -1.52
C ALA A 3 -8.68 -21.80 -1.95
N ASN A 4 -8.31 -21.91 -3.22
CA ASN A 4 -7.30 -21.10 -3.89
C ASN A 4 -7.75 -19.64 -3.82
N ALA A 5 -7.23 -18.87 -2.86
CA ALA A 5 -7.36 -17.41 -2.91
C ALA A 5 -6.73 -16.98 -4.25
N ALA A 6 -7.52 -16.34 -5.11
CA ALA A 6 -7.02 -15.90 -6.41
C ALA A 6 -5.71 -15.13 -6.20
N THR A 7 -4.63 -15.59 -6.84
CA THR A 7 -3.29 -15.03 -6.67
C THR A 7 -3.33 -13.55 -7.06
N MET A 8 -3.29 -12.67 -6.07
CA MET A 8 -3.42 -11.23 -6.29
C MET A 8 -2.06 -10.69 -6.70
N ARG A 9 -1.98 -10.22 -7.96
CA ARG A 9 -0.75 -9.74 -8.58
C ARG A 9 -0.96 -8.31 -9.05
N ILE A 10 -0.09 -7.40 -8.63
CA ILE A 10 -0.11 -5.99 -9.01
C ILE A 10 1.26 -5.62 -9.58
N LEU A 11 1.26 -4.84 -10.65
CA LEU A 11 2.43 -4.15 -11.16
C LEU A 11 2.17 -2.64 -11.09
N ILE A 12 2.94 -1.93 -10.27
CA ILE A 12 2.99 -0.45 -10.29
C ILE A 12 4.08 -0.06 -11.29
N LYS A 13 3.72 0.64 -12.37
CA LYS A 13 4.59 0.85 -13.54
C LYS A 13 4.88 2.33 -13.79
N GLY A 14 6.13 2.66 -14.13
CA GLY A 14 6.55 3.99 -14.59
C GLY A 14 6.72 5.05 -13.49
N GLY A 15 6.73 4.63 -12.22
CA GLY A 15 6.84 5.52 -11.08
C GLY A 15 8.27 5.84 -10.65
N LYS A 16 8.39 6.78 -9.70
CA LYS A 16 9.60 7.00 -8.91
C LYS A 16 9.44 6.35 -7.54
N VAL A 17 10.18 5.28 -7.30
CA VAL A 17 10.26 4.65 -5.97
C VAL A 17 11.09 5.55 -5.07
N VAL A 18 10.53 5.92 -3.93
CA VAL A 18 11.12 6.87 -2.98
C VAL A 18 11.22 6.15 -1.64
N ASN A 19 12.46 5.91 -1.21
CA ASN A 19 12.79 5.47 0.14
C ASN A 19 13.40 6.65 0.91
N ASP A 20 13.76 6.42 2.18
CA ASP A 20 14.41 7.41 3.03
C ASP A 20 15.84 7.74 2.58
N ASP A 21 16.51 6.80 1.92
CA ASP A 21 17.90 6.91 1.47
C ASP A 21 18.03 7.51 0.06
N CYS A 22 17.14 7.14 -0.88
CA CYS A 22 17.22 7.56 -2.27
C CYS A 22 15.88 7.54 -3.02
N THR A 23 15.89 8.10 -4.23
CA THR A 23 14.78 8.05 -5.18
C THR A 23 15.27 7.51 -6.51
N LEU A 24 14.54 6.56 -7.09
CA LEU A 24 14.89 5.90 -8.34
C LEU A 24 13.64 5.63 -9.20
N GLU A 25 13.77 5.75 -10.53
CA GLU A 25 12.68 5.32 -11.43
C GLU A 25 12.70 3.80 -11.56
N ALA A 26 11.61 3.16 -11.16
CA ALA A 26 11.42 1.72 -11.19
C ALA A 26 9.93 1.35 -11.18
N ASP A 27 9.66 0.15 -11.65
CA ASP A 27 8.41 -0.57 -11.46
C ASP A 27 8.48 -1.37 -10.14
N VAL A 28 7.32 -1.64 -9.54
CA VAL A 28 7.18 -2.45 -8.32
C VAL A 28 6.20 -3.58 -8.58
N TYR A 29 6.66 -4.82 -8.45
CA TYR A 29 5.84 -6.02 -8.60
C TYR A 29 5.46 -6.60 -7.23
N ILE A 30 4.17 -6.80 -7.02
CA ILE A 30 3.57 -7.31 -5.79
C ILE A 30 2.82 -8.59 -6.10
N GLU A 31 3.05 -9.62 -5.29
CA GLU A 31 2.32 -10.88 -5.35
C GLU A 31 1.98 -11.35 -3.94
N ASN A 32 0.70 -11.69 -3.73
CA ASN A 32 0.17 -12.18 -2.45
C ASN A 32 0.52 -11.26 -1.26
N GLY A 33 0.43 -9.95 -1.49
CA GLY A 33 0.68 -8.92 -0.48
C GLY A 33 2.15 -8.62 -0.19
N ILE A 34 3.09 -9.25 -0.91
CA ILE A 34 4.54 -9.05 -0.73
C ILE A 34 5.15 -8.44 -1.99
N ILE A 35 6.04 -7.47 -1.82
CA ILE A 35 6.85 -6.93 -2.92
C ILE A 35 7.87 -8.00 -3.32
N GLN A 36 7.76 -8.50 -4.54
CA GLN A 36 8.64 -9.55 -5.08
C GLN A 36 9.85 -8.97 -5.82
N GLN A 37 9.65 -7.86 -6.54
CA GLN A 37 10.69 -7.22 -7.35
C GLN A 37 10.50 -5.70 -7.40
N VAL A 38 11.62 -4.98 -7.44
CA VAL A 38 11.69 -3.53 -7.69
C VAL A 38 12.80 -3.31 -8.72
N GLY A 39 12.49 -2.61 -9.81
CA GLY A 39 13.45 -2.37 -10.88
C GLY A 39 12.79 -1.92 -12.18
N ARG A 40 13.60 -1.67 -13.21
CA ARG A 40 13.10 -1.32 -14.54
C ARG A 40 12.87 -2.59 -15.37
N GLU A 41 11.90 -2.54 -16.26
CA GLU A 41 11.64 -3.60 -17.27
C GLU A 41 11.48 -5.00 -16.65
N LEU A 42 10.71 -5.09 -15.56
CA LEU A 42 10.53 -6.34 -14.82
C LEU A 42 9.91 -7.45 -15.67
N MET A 43 10.50 -8.64 -15.61
CA MET A 43 9.88 -9.86 -16.12
C MET A 43 8.99 -10.48 -15.04
N ILE A 44 7.68 -10.38 -15.23
CA ILE A 44 6.68 -10.86 -14.29
C ILE A 44 5.71 -11.86 -14.93
N PRO A 45 5.11 -12.78 -14.16
CA PRO A 45 4.01 -13.61 -14.64
C PRO A 45 2.84 -12.76 -15.16
N GLY A 46 2.28 -13.15 -16.32
CA GLY A 46 1.15 -12.43 -16.93
C GLY A 46 -0.13 -12.49 -16.10
N GLY A 47 -1.02 -11.50 -16.28
CA GLY A 47 -2.29 -11.40 -15.54
C GLY A 47 -2.21 -10.62 -14.22
N ALA A 48 -1.19 -9.78 -14.06
CA ALA A 48 -1.14 -8.79 -12.98
C ALA A 48 -2.02 -7.57 -13.32
N LYS A 49 -2.67 -6.99 -12.32
CA LYS A 49 -3.31 -5.67 -12.43
C LYS A 49 -2.22 -4.61 -12.56
N VAL A 50 -2.23 -3.85 -13.64
CA VAL A 50 -1.27 -2.75 -13.84
C VAL A 50 -1.83 -1.45 -13.28
N ILE A 51 -1.01 -0.74 -12.51
CA ILE A 51 -1.27 0.62 -12.01
C ILE A 51 -0.23 1.53 -12.66
N ASP A 52 -0.68 2.49 -13.46
CA ASP A 52 0.19 3.49 -14.07
C ASP A 52 0.56 4.57 -13.06
N ALA A 53 1.84 4.66 -12.73
CA ALA A 53 2.43 5.63 -11.83
C ALA A 53 3.31 6.65 -12.57
N THR A 54 3.13 6.83 -13.87
CA THR A 54 3.89 7.80 -14.66
C THR A 54 3.76 9.20 -14.07
N GLY A 55 4.90 9.82 -13.74
CA GLY A 55 4.96 11.13 -13.09
C GLY A 55 4.48 11.14 -11.64
N LYS A 56 4.30 9.98 -11.01
CA LYS A 56 3.91 9.80 -9.60
C LYS A 56 5.06 9.24 -8.76
N LEU A 57 4.92 9.37 -7.44
CA LEU A 57 5.81 8.76 -6.47
C LEU A 57 5.21 7.44 -5.97
N VAL A 58 6.06 6.45 -5.74
CA VAL A 58 5.72 5.18 -5.11
C VAL A 58 6.47 5.14 -3.78
N ILE A 59 5.73 5.35 -2.69
CA ILE A 59 6.26 5.49 -1.33
C ILE A 59 5.79 4.34 -0.44
N PRO A 60 6.51 4.01 0.65
CA PRO A 60 5.97 3.20 1.72
C PRO A 60 4.66 3.79 2.27
N GLY A 61 3.74 2.92 2.68
CA GLY A 61 2.51 3.36 3.33
C GLY A 61 2.80 4.08 4.65
N GLY A 62 2.05 5.14 4.95
CA GLY A 62 2.25 5.94 6.15
C GLY A 62 2.06 5.13 7.45
N ILE A 63 3.03 5.20 8.36
CA ILE A 63 2.93 4.65 9.71
C ILE A 63 2.48 5.77 10.64
N ASP A 64 1.32 5.59 11.27
CA ASP A 64 0.81 6.52 12.26
C ASP A 64 1.05 5.89 13.63
N THR A 65 1.85 6.56 14.45
CA THR A 65 2.39 6.01 15.70
C THR A 65 1.53 6.37 16.92
N SER A 66 0.50 7.20 16.76
CA SER A 66 -0.29 7.70 17.89
C SER A 66 -1.76 7.86 17.52
N THR A 67 -2.49 6.75 17.54
CA THR A 67 -3.94 6.72 17.35
C THR A 67 -4.66 6.41 18.66
N HIS A 68 -5.89 6.93 18.78
CA HIS A 68 -6.73 6.76 19.98
C HIS A 68 -8.13 6.25 19.59
N PHE A 69 -8.21 5.40 18.56
CA PHE A 69 -9.47 4.85 18.08
C PHE A 69 -10.19 4.08 19.18
N HIS A 70 -11.50 4.30 19.30
CA HIS A 70 -12.36 3.70 20.31
C HIS A 70 -11.97 4.01 21.76
N GLN A 71 -11.04 4.95 22.01
CA GLN A 71 -10.63 5.29 23.37
C GLN A 71 -11.70 6.13 24.08
N THR A 72 -12.03 5.75 25.31
CA THR A 72 -12.74 6.64 26.25
C THR A 72 -11.73 7.46 27.04
N PHE A 73 -11.87 8.78 27.00
CA PHE A 73 -11.03 9.74 27.72
C PHE A 73 -11.88 10.89 28.25
N MET A 74 -11.69 11.29 29.51
CA MET A 74 -12.48 12.34 30.16
C MET A 74 -14.01 12.18 29.98
N ASN A 75 -14.51 10.95 30.20
CA ASN A 75 -15.92 10.57 30.08
C ASN A 75 -16.56 10.76 28.68
N ALA A 76 -15.75 10.93 27.63
CA ALA A 76 -16.20 10.89 26.24
C ALA A 76 -15.45 9.79 25.48
N THR A 77 -16.14 9.13 24.56
CA THR A 77 -15.52 8.12 23.68
C THR A 77 -15.17 8.77 22.35
N CYS A 78 -13.96 8.49 21.85
CA CYS A 78 -13.55 8.85 20.50
C CYS A 78 -14.60 8.37 19.50
N VAL A 79 -15.04 9.27 18.61
CA VAL A 79 -16.08 8.98 17.63
C VAL A 79 -15.61 7.97 16.59
N ASP A 80 -14.31 7.93 16.31
CA ASP A 80 -13.70 6.96 15.42
C ASP A 80 -13.44 5.66 16.16
N ASP A 81 -14.12 4.59 15.76
CA ASP A 81 -13.73 3.23 16.11
C ASP A 81 -12.57 2.74 15.21
N PHE A 82 -12.12 1.51 15.43
CA PHE A 82 -11.04 0.93 14.63
C PHE A 82 -11.39 0.76 13.15
N TYR A 83 -12.65 0.56 12.78
CA TYR A 83 -13.05 0.39 11.38
C TYR A 83 -13.03 1.74 10.65
N HIS A 84 -13.70 2.75 11.22
CA HIS A 84 -13.78 4.08 10.63
C HIS A 84 -12.40 4.77 10.64
N GLY A 85 -11.67 4.65 11.75
CA GLY A 85 -10.33 5.22 11.90
C GLY A 85 -9.31 4.63 10.92
N THR A 86 -9.34 3.30 10.70
CA THR A 86 -8.42 2.67 9.72
C THR A 86 -8.82 2.92 8.27
N LYS A 87 -10.12 3.05 7.98
CA LYS A 87 -10.62 3.35 6.63
C LYS A 87 -10.18 4.73 6.14
N VAL A 88 -10.40 5.77 6.94
CA VAL A 88 -10.03 7.15 6.56
C VAL A 88 -8.53 7.27 6.32
N LYS A 89 -7.72 6.57 7.11
CA LYS A 89 -6.27 6.56 6.94
C LYS A 89 -5.83 5.98 5.58
N ALA A 90 -6.60 5.06 5.01
CA ALA A 90 -6.29 4.44 3.72
C ALA A 90 -6.79 5.25 2.51
N GLU A 91 -7.71 6.20 2.72
CA GLU A 91 -8.44 6.94 1.67
C GLU A 91 -8.12 8.44 1.66
N MET A 92 -6.98 8.90 2.22
CA MET A 92 -6.59 10.32 2.11
C MET A 92 -6.38 10.71 0.64
N GLU A 93 -7.40 11.34 0.04
CA GLU A 93 -7.33 12.14 -1.19
C GLU A 93 -6.52 13.42 -0.99
#